data_AF-A0A4W5KLX0-F1
#
_entry.id   AF-A0A4W5KLX0-F1
#
_cell.length_a   1.000
_cell.length_b   1.000
_cell.length_c   1.000
_cell.angle_alpha   90.00
_cell.angle_beta   90.00
_cell.angle_gamma   90.00
#
_symmetry.space_group_name_H-M   'P 1'
#
loop_
_entity.id
_entity.type
_entity.pdbx_description
1 polymer ?
#
loop_
_entity_poly.entity_id
_entity_poly.type
_entity_poly.pdbx_seq_one_letter_code
_entity_poly.pdbx_strand_id
1 'polypeptide(L)'
;MFISFTFSIINKFIIQCFSLTELCSTIVNVPKTRRTYCKKCKKHQTHKVTQYKKGKDSLYAQGKRRYDRKQSGYGGQTKPIFRKKAKTTKKIVLRLECVEPNCRQKRMVPIKRCKHFELGGDKKRKVSILVLLSFESQQMWLLLKA
;
A
#
# COMPACT_ATOMS: atom_id res chain seq x y z
N MET A 1 38.01 -12.27 35.24
CA MET A 1 37.54 -12.85 33.95
C MET A 1 36.03 -12.79 33.72
N PHE A 2 35.19 -12.33 34.66
CA PHE A 2 33.73 -12.27 34.47
C PHE A 2 33.18 -10.92 33.97
N ILE A 3 33.95 -9.83 34.09
CA ILE A 3 33.50 -8.46 33.77
C ILE A 3 33.62 -8.15 32.25
N SER A 4 34.49 -8.86 31.53
CA SER A 4 34.69 -8.67 30.09
C SER A 4 33.64 -9.39 29.23
N PHE A 5 32.92 -10.36 29.79
CA PHE A 5 31.96 -11.19 29.06
C PHE A 5 30.57 -10.53 28.98
N THR A 6 30.21 -9.70 29.97
CA THR A 6 28.93 -8.97 30.02
C THR A 6 28.90 -7.78 29.07
N PHE A 7 30.04 -7.12 28.83
CA PHE A 7 30.14 -5.94 27.95
C PHE A 7 29.95 -6.27 26.45
N SER A 8 30.29 -7.50 26.04
CA SER A 8 30.12 -7.98 24.67
C SER A 8 28.67 -8.36 24.35
N ILE A 9 27.93 -8.87 25.34
CA ILE A 9 26.51 -9.25 25.19
C ILE A 9 25.63 -8.00 25.08
N ILE A 10 25.91 -6.96 25.87
CA ILE A 10 25.15 -5.69 25.86
C ILE A 10 25.31 -4.98 24.50
N ASN A 11 26.53 -4.93 23.94
CA ASN A 11 26.77 -4.31 22.62
C ASN A 11 26.11 -5.09 21.47
N LYS A 12 26.06 -6.43 21.54
CA LYS A 12 25.32 -7.25 20.56
C LYS A 12 23.81 -7.03 20.61
N PHE A 13 23.24 -6.83 21.79
CA PHE A 13 21.81 -6.58 21.98
C PHE A 13 21.39 -5.18 21.46
N ILE A 14 22.22 -4.17 21.69
CA ILE A 14 21.98 -2.79 21.22
C ILE A 14 22.04 -2.70 19.68
N ILE A 15 23.00 -3.40 19.04
CA ILE A 15 23.13 -3.41 17.57
C ILE A 15 21.96 -4.14 16.90
N GLN A 16 21.42 -5.21 17.53
CA GLN A 16 20.28 -5.95 16.97
C GLN A 16 18.96 -5.16 17.10
N CYS A 17 18.78 -4.40 18.18
CA CYS A 17 17.60 -3.53 18.38
C CYS A 17 17.54 -2.36 17.37
N PHE A 18 18.70 -1.85 16.92
CA PHE A 18 18.76 -0.74 15.95
C PHE A 18 18.38 -1.17 14.51
N SER A 19 18.48 -2.46 14.18
CA SER A 19 18.19 -2.98 12.84
C SER A 19 16.69 -3.26 12.58
N LEU A 20 15.85 -3.31 13.61
CA LEU A 20 14.41 -3.57 13.50
C LEU A 20 13.56 -2.30 13.30
N THR A 21 14.15 -1.10 13.43
CA THR A 21 13.43 0.17 13.28
C THR A 21 13.33 0.65 11.83
N GLU A 22 14.11 0.07 10.90
CA GLU A 22 14.12 0.48 9.47
C GLU A 22 13.21 -0.35 8.55
N LEU A 23 12.44 -1.30 9.07
CA LEU A 23 11.37 -1.97 8.32
C LEU A 23 9.99 -1.33 8.57
N CYS A 24 9.94 -0.02 8.76
CA CYS A 24 8.67 0.70 8.59
C CYS A 24 8.36 0.73 7.09
N SER A 25 7.82 -0.39 6.57
CA SER A 25 7.11 -0.39 5.31
C SER A 25 6.17 0.83 5.31
N THR A 26 6.37 1.74 4.36
CA THR A 26 5.56 2.95 4.26
C THR A 26 4.18 2.56 3.76
N ILE A 27 3.35 2.02 4.65
CA ILE A 27 1.97 1.62 4.38
C ILE A 27 1.20 2.88 3.97
N VAL A 28 0.67 2.90 2.74
CA VAL A 28 -0.20 3.99 2.29
C VAL A 28 -1.64 3.64 2.67
N ASN A 29 -2.17 4.37 3.66
CA ASN A 29 -3.55 4.26 4.10
C ASN A 29 -4.39 5.40 3.50
N VAL A 30 -5.50 5.05 2.83
CA VAL A 30 -6.47 6.01 2.31
C VAL A 30 -7.84 5.76 2.97
N PRO A 31 -8.55 6.80 3.45
CA PRO A 31 -9.85 6.63 4.08
C PRO A 31 -10.91 6.16 3.07
N LYS A 32 -11.86 5.33 3.54
CA LYS A 32 -13.00 4.84 2.73
C LYS A 32 -13.97 5.97 2.33
N THR A 33 -13.96 7.09 3.04
CA THR A 33 -14.77 8.27 2.74
C THR A 33 -13.89 9.53 2.69
N ARG A 34 -14.16 10.42 1.73
CA ARG A 34 -13.46 11.70 1.60
C ARG A 34 -14.41 12.79 1.13
N ARG A 35 -14.38 13.96 1.76
CA ARG A 35 -15.04 15.17 1.22
C ARG A 35 -14.21 15.76 0.10
N THR A 36 -14.78 15.89 -1.09
CA THR A 36 -14.10 16.47 -2.26
C THR A 36 -15.11 17.10 -3.19
N TYR A 37 -14.63 17.94 -4.10
CA TYR A 37 -15.46 18.60 -5.10
C TYR A 37 -16.09 17.60 -6.07
N CYS A 38 -17.40 17.72 -6.27
CA CYS A 38 -18.16 16.97 -7.26
C CYS A 38 -18.46 17.85 -8.48
N LYS A 39 -18.06 17.41 -9.68
CA LYS A 39 -18.27 18.17 -10.92
C LYS A 39 -19.75 18.36 -11.29
N LYS A 40 -20.60 17.36 -11.05
CA LYS A 40 -22.03 17.40 -11.38
C LYS A 40 -22.81 18.30 -10.41
N CYS A 41 -22.54 18.20 -9.11
CA CYS A 41 -23.23 18.99 -8.09
C CYS A 41 -22.62 20.38 -7.85
N LYS A 42 -21.43 20.65 -8.41
CA LYS A 42 -20.65 21.88 -8.22
C LYS A 42 -20.41 22.27 -6.75
N LYS A 43 -20.46 21.29 -5.83
CA LYS A 43 -20.26 21.46 -4.39
C LYS A 43 -19.36 20.37 -3.81
N HIS A 44 -18.78 20.64 -2.63
CA HIS A 44 -17.97 19.67 -1.90
C HIS A 44 -18.87 18.66 -1.17
N GLN A 45 -18.82 17.42 -1.64
CA GLN A 45 -19.65 16.33 -1.15
C GLN A 45 -18.80 15.21 -0.55
N THR A 46 -19.39 14.40 0.31
CA THR A 46 -18.78 13.15 0.76
C THR A 46 -18.79 12.14 -0.39
N HIS A 47 -17.64 11.54 -0.67
CA HIS A 47 -17.48 10.50 -1.68
C HIS A 47 -17.05 9.19 -1.03
N LYS A 48 -17.61 8.08 -1.49
CA LYS A 48 -17.12 6.73 -1.21
C LYS A 48 -15.89 6.48 -2.07
N VAL A 49 -14.80 6.06 -1.44
CA VAL A 49 -13.52 5.76 -2.08
C VAL A 49 -13.43 4.25 -2.24
N THR A 50 -13.18 3.78 -3.45
CA THR A 50 -12.90 2.37 -3.73
C THR A 50 -11.68 2.24 -4.63
N GLN A 51 -11.05 1.07 -4.64
CA GLN A 51 -9.95 0.80 -5.58
C GLN A 51 -10.51 0.47 -6.97
N TYR A 52 -9.95 1.08 -8.01
CA TYR A 52 -10.26 0.68 -9.39
C TYR A 52 -9.61 -0.67 -9.70
N LYS A 53 -10.44 -1.62 -10.14
CA LYS A 53 -10.01 -2.87 -10.76
C LYS A 53 -10.31 -2.80 -12.26
N LYS A 54 -9.35 -3.22 -13.09
CA LYS A 54 -9.56 -3.36 -14.53
C LYS A 54 -10.60 -4.47 -14.75
N GLY A 55 -11.60 -4.21 -15.60
CA GLY A 55 -12.55 -5.23 -16.03
C GLY A 55 -11.92 -6.26 -16.97
N LYS A 56 -12.68 -7.34 -17.27
CA LYS A 56 -12.33 -8.30 -18.31
C LYS A 56 -12.34 -7.60 -19.67
N ASP A 57 -11.36 -7.91 -20.52
CA ASP A 57 -11.29 -7.37 -21.87
C ASP A 57 -12.41 -7.96 -22.76
N SER A 58 -13.06 -7.13 -23.57
CA SER A 58 -14.14 -7.55 -24.48
C SER A 58 -13.60 -8.23 -25.73
N LEU A 59 -14.23 -9.33 -26.16
CA LEU A 59 -13.87 -10.07 -27.38
C LEU A 59 -14.29 -9.34 -28.66
N TYR A 60 -15.38 -8.59 -28.60
CA TYR A 60 -15.97 -7.92 -29.77
C TYR A 60 -15.32 -6.56 -30.10
N ALA A 61 -14.38 -6.11 -29.25
CA ALA A 61 -13.60 -4.91 -29.52
C ALA A 61 -12.88 -5.03 -30.87
N GLN A 62 -12.88 -3.95 -31.66
CA GLN A 62 -12.31 -3.95 -33.02
C GLN A 62 -10.86 -4.48 -33.06
N GLY A 63 -10.04 -4.10 -32.08
CA GLY A 63 -8.65 -4.55 -31.98
C GLY A 63 -8.52 -6.06 -31.71
N LYS A 64 -9.41 -6.61 -30.88
CA LYS A 64 -9.43 -8.05 -30.58
C LYS A 64 -9.94 -8.86 -31.77
N ARG A 65 -11.03 -8.44 -32.42
CA ARG A 65 -11.52 -9.04 -33.68
C ARG A 65 -10.44 -9.08 -34.76
N ARG A 66 -9.71 -7.97 -34.94
CA ARG A 66 -8.58 -7.91 -35.89
C ARG A 66 -7.44 -8.85 -35.48
N TYR A 67 -7.11 -8.94 -34.20
CA TYR A 67 -6.08 -9.83 -33.68
C TYR A 67 -6.43 -11.29 -33.91
N ASP A 68 -7.66 -11.70 -33.58
CA ASP A 68 -8.10 -13.09 -33.71
C ASP A 68 -8.12 -13.55 -35.16
N ARG A 69 -8.60 -12.69 -36.09
CA ARG A 69 -8.51 -12.95 -37.54
C ARG A 69 -7.08 -12.99 -38.05
N LYS A 70 -6.16 -12.21 -37.46
CA LYS A 70 -4.74 -12.26 -37.83
C LYS A 70 -4.09 -13.54 -37.32
N GLN A 71 -4.50 -14.01 -36.15
CA GLN A 71 -3.92 -15.17 -35.48
C GLN A 71 -4.39 -16.51 -36.06
N SER A 72 -5.55 -16.54 -36.73
CA SER A 72 -6.06 -17.77 -37.35
C SER A 72 -5.20 -18.25 -38.53
N GLY A 73 -5.05 -19.57 -38.67
CA GLY A 73 -4.24 -20.20 -39.72
C GLY A 73 -2.85 -20.60 -39.23
N TYR A 74 -1.92 -20.79 -40.18
CA TYR A 74 -0.53 -21.13 -39.90
C TYR A 74 0.33 -19.85 -39.75
N GLY A 75 1.46 -19.94 -39.04
CA GLY A 75 2.40 -18.81 -38.88
C GLY A 75 2.67 -18.38 -37.44
N GLY A 76 2.17 -19.12 -36.45
CA GLY A 76 2.53 -18.93 -35.04
C GLY A 76 2.06 -17.59 -34.46
N GLN A 77 2.90 -16.96 -33.64
CA GLN A 77 2.54 -15.74 -32.90
C GLN A 77 2.69 -14.47 -33.77
N THR A 78 1.57 -13.81 -34.10
CA THR A 78 1.55 -12.71 -35.10
C THR A 78 1.83 -11.30 -34.56
N LYS A 79 1.90 -11.12 -33.23
CA LYS A 79 2.23 -9.85 -32.57
C LYS A 79 3.22 -10.05 -31.41
N PRO A 80 4.10 -9.07 -31.15
CA PRO A 80 5.13 -9.20 -30.13
C PRO A 80 4.54 -9.29 -28.72
N ILE A 81 5.09 -10.20 -27.91
CA ILE A 81 4.80 -10.32 -26.48
C ILE A 81 5.91 -9.61 -25.71
N PHE A 82 5.54 -8.63 -24.88
CA PHE A 82 6.52 -7.89 -24.09
C PHE A 82 7.00 -8.71 -22.87
N ARG A 83 8.24 -9.21 -22.94
CA ARG A 83 8.85 -10.08 -21.92
C ARG A 83 9.65 -9.32 -20.83
N LYS A 84 10.28 -8.18 -21.16
CA LYS A 84 11.23 -7.48 -20.27
C LYS A 84 10.53 -6.45 -19.34
N LYS A 85 9.69 -6.92 -18.41
CA LYS A 85 8.97 -6.04 -17.47
C LYS A 85 9.86 -5.61 -16.29
N ALA A 86 10.29 -4.35 -16.27
CA ALA A 86 11.11 -3.80 -15.19
C ALA A 86 10.30 -3.26 -13.98
N LYS A 87 9.06 -2.80 -14.19
CA LYS A 87 8.25 -2.19 -13.11
C LYS A 87 7.50 -3.25 -12.31
N THR A 88 7.76 -3.30 -11.00
CA THR A 88 7.13 -4.24 -10.07
C THR A 88 5.77 -3.76 -9.55
N THR A 89 5.59 -2.45 -9.40
CA THR A 89 4.35 -1.84 -8.86
C THR A 89 3.55 -1.09 -9.93
N LYS A 90 2.25 -0.92 -9.69
CA LYS A 90 1.34 -0.17 -10.55
C LYS A 90 0.94 1.15 -9.87
N LYS A 91 0.46 2.12 -10.65
CA LYS A 91 -0.23 3.29 -10.07
C LYS A 91 -1.62 2.83 -9.63
N ILE A 92 -1.96 3.07 -8.37
CA ILE A 92 -3.29 2.74 -7.85
C ILE A 92 -4.22 3.89 -8.21
N VAL A 93 -5.36 3.55 -8.81
CA VAL A 93 -6.39 4.53 -9.17
C VAL A 93 -7.55 4.35 -8.20
N LEU A 94 -7.95 5.43 -7.56
CA LEU A 94 -9.13 5.48 -6.71
C LEU A 94 -10.35 5.82 -7.55
N ARG A 95 -11.46 5.14 -7.30
CA ARG A 95 -12.79 5.51 -7.79
C ARG A 95 -13.51 6.24 -6.66
N LEU A 96 -13.78 7.52 -6.88
CA LEU A 96 -14.55 8.38 -5.98
C LEU A 96 -15.99 8.42 -6.48
N GLU A 97 -16.91 7.87 -5.71
CA GLU A 97 -18.34 7.87 -6.02
C GLU A 97 -19.06 8.85 -5.09
N CYS A 98 -19.80 9.80 -5.67
CA CYS A 98 -20.58 10.76 -4.88
C CYS A 98 -21.72 10.04 -4.14
N VAL A 99 -21.87 10.32 -2.85
CA VAL A 99 -22.91 9.70 -2.00
C VAL A 99 -24.31 10.23 -2.31
N GLU A 100 -24.42 11.45 -2.86
CA GLU A 100 -25.71 12.06 -3.22
C GLU A 100 -26.53 11.13 -4.14
N PRO A 101 -27.78 10.80 -3.77
CA PRO A 101 -28.61 9.86 -4.54
C PRO A 101 -28.84 10.33 -5.98
N ASN A 102 -28.95 11.64 -6.20
CA ASN A 102 -29.24 12.26 -7.50
C ASN A 102 -27.99 12.33 -8.41
N CYS A 103 -26.79 12.14 -7.86
CA CYS A 103 -25.54 12.35 -8.58
C CYS A 103 -24.88 11.04 -8.99
N ARG A 104 -24.54 10.18 -8.03
CA ARG A 104 -23.76 8.91 -8.17
C ARG A 104 -22.59 8.98 -9.16
N GLN A 105 -22.05 10.17 -9.42
CA GLN A 105 -21.02 10.38 -10.41
C GLN A 105 -19.70 9.79 -9.90
N LYS A 106 -19.00 9.10 -10.79
CA LYS A 106 -17.74 8.42 -10.49
C LYS A 106 -16.57 9.22 -11.08
N ARG A 107 -15.53 9.46 -10.29
CA ARG A 107 -14.29 10.10 -10.72
C ARG A 107 -13.09 9.21 -10.43
N MET A 108 -12.19 9.08 -11.41
CA MET A 108 -10.95 8.33 -11.25
C MET A 108 -9.80 9.27 -10.86
N VAL A 109 -9.10 8.96 -9.77
CA VAL A 109 -7.95 9.74 -9.29
C VAL A 109 -6.74 8.81 -9.14
N PRO A 110 -5.70 8.96 -9.96
CA PRO A 110 -4.47 8.20 -9.81
C PRO A 110 -3.63 8.72 -8.64
N ILE A 111 -3.08 7.81 -7.83
CA ILE A 111 -2.04 8.09 -6.83
C ILE A 111 -0.68 7.70 -7.42
N LYS A 112 0.41 8.16 -6.78
CA LYS A 112 1.76 7.65 -7.00
C LYS A 112 1.81 6.11 -6.80
N ARG A 113 2.88 5.48 -7.29
CA ARG A 113 3.07 4.02 -7.14
C ARG A 113 3.41 3.71 -5.68
N CYS A 114 2.77 2.70 -5.12
CA CYS A 114 3.02 2.19 -3.77
C CYS A 114 3.15 0.67 -3.82
N LYS A 115 3.96 0.10 -2.91
CA LYS A 115 4.15 -1.36 -2.78
C LYS A 115 2.97 -1.98 -2.04
N HIS A 116 2.61 -1.41 -0.89
CA HIS A 116 1.47 -1.82 -0.07
C HIS A 116 0.42 -0.70 -0.01
N PHE A 117 -0.84 -1.06 -0.12
CA PHE A 117 -1.97 -0.12 -0.12
C PHE A 117 -3.13 -0.68 0.67
N GLU A 118 -3.59 0.12 1.63
CA GLU A 118 -4.69 -0.22 2.50
C GLU A 118 -5.79 0.83 2.40
N LEU A 119 -7.04 0.37 2.46
CA LEU A 119 -8.20 1.24 2.38
C LEU A 119 -8.97 1.21 3.71
N GLY A 120 -8.85 2.29 4.48
CA GLY A 120 -9.47 2.44 5.79
C GLY A 120 -8.84 1.57 6.87
N GLY A 121 -7.51 1.42 6.85
CA GLY A 121 -6.76 0.81 7.95
C GLY A 121 -6.75 1.69 9.19
N ASP A 122 -6.33 1.12 10.32
CA ASP A 122 -6.27 1.84 11.60
C ASP A 122 -5.34 3.05 11.53
N LYS A 123 -5.78 4.14 12.16
CA LYS A 123 -4.93 5.32 12.30
C LYS A 123 -3.83 4.99 13.29
N LYS A 124 -2.58 5.02 12.82
CA LYS A 124 -1.41 4.92 13.71
C LYS A 124 -1.51 6.04 14.75
N ARG A 125 -1.66 5.68 16.03
CA ARG A 125 -1.49 6.64 17.13
C ARG A 125 -0.01 7.01 17.20
N LYS A 126 0.31 8.26 17.53
CA LYS A 126 1.67 8.63 17.92
C LYS A 126 1.96 7.84 19.19
N VAL A 127 2.73 6.76 19.10
CA VAL A 127 3.14 6.01 20.28
C VAL A 127 4.04 6.95 21.09
N SER A 128 3.58 7.36 22.26
CA SER A 128 4.43 7.95 23.29
C SER A 128 5.49 6.91 23.64
N ILE A 129 6.75 7.26 23.41
CA ILE A 129 7.96 6.46 23.70
C ILE A 129 8.02 5.94 25.15
N LEU A 130 7.15 6.43 26.04
CA LEU A 130 7.12 6.10 27.47
C LEU A 130 6.95 4.61 27.79
N VAL A 131 6.26 3.81 26.97
CA VAL A 131 5.95 2.41 27.34
C VAL A 131 7.15 1.47 27.20
N LEU A 132 8.11 1.76 26.32
CA LEU A 132 9.31 0.93 26.17
C LEU A 132 10.35 1.21 27.27
N LEU A 133 10.51 2.47 27.69
CA LEU A 133 11.41 2.85 28.78
C LEU A 133 10.98 2.29 30.15
N SER A 134 9.68 2.05 30.35
CA SER A 134 9.17 1.43 31.58
C SER A 134 9.55 -0.04 31.69
N PHE A 135 9.66 -0.77 30.57
CA PHE A 135 9.99 -2.20 30.57
C PHE A 135 11.49 -2.44 30.75
N GLU A 136 12.35 -1.59 30.16
CA GLU A 136 13.80 -1.64 30.39
C GLU A 136 14.19 -1.27 31.83
N SER A 137 13.50 -0.29 32.44
CA SER A 137 13.74 0.10 33.84
C SER A 137 13.42 -1.04 34.82
N GLN A 138 12.40 -1.87 34.52
CA GLN A 138 12.03 -3.00 35.38
C GLN A 138 13.00 -4.19 35.24
N GLN A 139 13.51 -4.48 34.04
CA GLN A 139 14.51 -5.54 33.87
C GLN A 139 15.86 -5.18 34.53
N MET A 140 16.26 -3.90 34.49
CA MET A 140 17.50 -3.47 35.15
C MET A 140 17.40 -3.55 36.68
N TRP A 141 16.23 -3.26 37.26
CA TRP A 141 16.02 -3.37 38.72
C TRP A 141 15.99 -4.82 39.21
N LEU A 142 15.51 -5.75 38.40
CA LEU A 142 15.50 -7.19 38.71
C LEU A 142 16.90 -7.82 38.64
N LEU A 143 17.77 -7.34 37.74
CA LEU A 143 19.16 -7.80 37.64
C LEU A 143 20.08 -7.28 38.77
N LEU A 144 19.73 -6.16 39.42
CA LEU A 144 20.47 -5.60 40.56
C LEU A 144 20.07 -6.21 41.92
N LYS A 145 19.04 -7.07 41.94
CA LYS A 145 18.55 -7.76 43.14
C LYS A 145 18.92 -9.24 43.19
N ALA A 146 19.73 -9.70 42.23
CA ALA A 146 20.31 -11.03 42.20
C ALA A 146 21.76 -11.00 42.67
#